data_AF-A0A0D3FDD8-F1
#
_entry.id   AF-A0A0D3FDD8-F1
#
_cell.length_a   1.000
_cell.length_b   1.000
_cell.length_c   1.000
_cell.angle_alpha   90.00
_cell.angle_beta   90.00
_cell.angle_gamma   90.00
#
_symmetry.space_group_name_H-M   'P 1'
#
loop_
_entity.id
_entity.type
_entity.pdbx_description
1 polymer ?
#
loop_
_entity_poly.entity_id
_entity_poly.type
_entity_poly.pdbx_seq_one_letter_code
_entity_poly.pdbx_strand_id
1 'polypeptide(L)'
;MWQRDKHRNRQTRISTQQRHQPPVLPPTPALRPPPVTRPSPRPAATTDQMAAAPSRCLLVTGPPGVGKTTLVTRVFETLRESHPHLNIRGFYTREVRESGERVGFEVVTLDGRTGPLASSKVSSRESVRWPTVGRYKVDIASLESLALPELQVKDDTDLFIIDEVGKMELFSSAFFPAVMRVIESNIPVLATIPVPRLGRDIPGVARLRNHPGAVIYTLNTGNRDAMREGVYNHLSSLLQKRNAVRIMSRRRSNMKKHVSFKLNKLCFSVLFILQHQAPTSGSDLHLQKGEIRKIQIALALTASHAFFRTAGGS
;
A
#
# COMPACT_ATOMS: atom_id res chain seq x y z
N MET A 1 -22.41 3.35 -83.98
CA MET A 1 -22.05 4.75 -84.22
C MET A 1 -20.74 5.00 -83.46
N TRP A 2 -19.63 5.07 -84.22
CA TRP A 2 -18.22 5.38 -83.85
C TRP A 2 -17.55 4.62 -82.68
N GLN A 3 -16.32 4.11 -82.72
CA GLN A 3 -15.31 3.65 -83.71
C GLN A 3 -14.24 2.93 -82.80
N ARG A 4 -13.75 1.72 -83.11
CA ARG A 4 -12.42 1.41 -83.72
C ARG A 4 -11.25 2.19 -83.07
N ASP A 5 -10.12 1.60 -82.65
CA ASP A 5 -9.19 0.75 -83.40
C ASP A 5 -8.08 0.19 -82.46
N LYS A 6 -7.71 -1.09 -82.60
CA LYS A 6 -6.41 -1.65 -83.08
C LYS A 6 -5.12 -1.35 -82.31
N HIS A 7 -4.40 -2.41 -81.95
CA HIS A 7 -3.09 -2.85 -82.52
C HIS A 7 -2.39 -3.78 -81.52
N ARG A 8 -2.30 -5.10 -81.77
CA ARG A 8 -1.26 -5.82 -82.54
C ARG A 8 0.16 -5.69 -81.97
N ASN A 9 0.56 -6.73 -81.24
CA ASN A 9 1.77 -7.55 -81.36
C ASN A 9 3.07 -6.89 -81.90
N ARG A 10 4.16 -6.90 -81.11
CA ARG A 10 5.54 -7.00 -81.61
C ARG A 10 6.52 -7.51 -80.54
N GLN A 11 7.14 -8.65 -80.86
CA GLN A 11 8.39 -9.15 -80.32
C GLN A 11 9.56 -8.21 -80.66
N THR A 12 10.58 -8.15 -79.78
CA THR A 12 12.04 -8.14 -80.06
C THR A 12 12.80 -7.93 -78.73
N ARG A 13 13.54 -8.92 -78.23
CA ARG A 13 14.98 -9.23 -78.42
C ARG A 13 15.98 -8.44 -77.54
N ILE A 14 16.57 -9.17 -76.58
CA ILE A 14 18.03 -9.33 -76.27
C ILE A 14 18.88 -8.08 -75.97
N SER A 15 19.42 -7.99 -74.75
CA SER A 15 20.86 -8.00 -74.41
C SER A 15 21.08 -7.74 -72.91
N THR A 16 21.46 -8.75 -72.12
CA THR A 16 22.82 -9.01 -71.60
C THR A 16 23.59 -7.78 -71.10
N GLN A 17 23.65 -7.63 -69.76
CA GLN A 17 24.83 -7.10 -69.10
C GLN A 17 25.11 -7.89 -67.81
N GLN A 18 26.17 -8.69 -67.88
CA GLN A 18 26.77 -9.46 -66.80
C GLN A 18 27.43 -8.51 -65.78
N ARG A 19 27.21 -8.73 -64.48
CA ARG A 19 28.17 -8.35 -63.45
C ARG A 19 28.69 -9.63 -62.80
N HIS A 20 29.99 -9.85 -62.98
CA HIS A 20 30.74 -10.94 -62.40
C HIS A 20 30.75 -10.85 -60.86
N GLN A 21 30.34 -11.94 -60.20
CA GLN A 21 30.65 -12.19 -58.79
C GLN A 21 31.91 -13.07 -58.70
N PRO A 22 32.87 -12.78 -57.81
CA PRO A 22 34.03 -13.65 -57.59
C PRO A 22 33.67 -14.91 -56.77
N PRO A 23 34.43 -16.01 -56.90
CA PRO A 23 34.08 -17.31 -56.34
C PRO A 23 34.22 -17.38 -54.82
N VAL A 24 33.27 -18.09 -54.20
CA VAL A 24 33.20 -18.40 -52.77
C VAL A 24 34.28 -19.44 -52.42
N LEU A 25 35.17 -19.09 -51.48
CA LEU A 25 36.09 -20.04 -50.85
C LEU A 25 35.35 -20.85 -49.76
N PRO A 26 35.59 -22.17 -49.65
CA PRO A 26 35.00 -22.97 -48.58
C PRO A 26 35.65 -22.62 -47.23
N PRO A 27 34.88 -22.50 -46.13
CA PRO A 27 35.44 -22.24 -44.81
C PRO A 27 36.20 -23.46 -44.25
N THR A 28 37.37 -23.18 -43.72
CA THR A 28 38.31 -24.08 -43.04
C THR A 28 37.66 -24.77 -41.82
N PRO A 29 37.94 -26.06 -41.54
CA PRO A 29 37.38 -26.73 -40.37
C PRO A 29 37.96 -26.16 -39.08
N ALA A 30 37.11 -25.54 -38.25
CA ALA A 30 37.49 -25.03 -36.94
C ALA A 30 37.77 -26.19 -35.96
N LEU A 31 38.96 -26.16 -35.38
CA LEU A 31 39.42 -27.04 -34.30
C LEU A 31 38.42 -27.04 -33.13
N ARG A 32 38.02 -28.23 -32.68
CA ARG A 32 37.17 -28.42 -31.49
C ARG A 32 37.92 -27.96 -30.23
N PRO A 33 37.31 -27.13 -29.37
CA PRO A 33 37.88 -26.83 -28.05
C PRO A 33 37.76 -28.04 -27.11
N PRO A 34 38.68 -28.18 -26.13
CA PRO A 34 38.68 -29.30 -25.18
C PRO A 34 37.47 -29.26 -24.23
N PRO A 35 37.06 -30.41 -23.65
CA PRO A 35 35.88 -30.48 -22.81
C PRO A 35 36.08 -29.72 -21.49
N VAL A 36 35.26 -28.69 -21.28
CA VAL A 36 35.14 -28.00 -20.00
C VAL A 36 34.43 -28.94 -19.01
N THR A 37 35.19 -29.44 -18.04
CA THR A 37 34.69 -30.23 -16.91
C THR A 37 33.68 -29.41 -16.11
N ARG A 38 32.44 -29.90 -15.97
CA ARG A 38 31.43 -29.32 -15.08
C ARG A 38 31.92 -29.40 -13.63
N PRO A 39 31.91 -28.31 -12.85
CA PRO A 39 32.06 -28.43 -11.42
C PRO A 39 30.79 -29.10 -10.85
N SER A 40 31.00 -30.15 -10.08
CA SER A 40 29.99 -30.77 -9.21
C SER A 40 29.29 -29.73 -8.34
N PRO A 41 27.95 -29.76 -8.18
CA PRO A 41 27.28 -28.85 -7.27
C PRO A 41 27.68 -29.19 -5.83
N ARG A 42 28.41 -28.27 -5.19
CA ARG A 42 28.49 -28.22 -3.73
C ARG A 42 27.09 -27.88 -3.19
N PRO A 43 26.69 -28.44 -2.02
CA PRO A 43 25.35 -28.21 -1.50
C PRO A 43 25.22 -26.75 -1.09
N ALA A 44 24.47 -25.98 -1.88
CA ALA A 44 24.08 -24.63 -1.51
C ALA A 44 23.07 -24.73 -0.36
N ALA A 45 23.46 -24.08 0.72
CA ALA A 45 22.72 -23.93 1.95
C ALA A 45 21.27 -23.48 1.71
N THR A 46 20.38 -24.14 2.44
CA THR A 46 19.16 -23.61 3.07
C THR A 46 18.42 -22.50 2.34
N THR A 47 17.36 -22.91 1.66
CA THR A 47 16.01 -22.32 1.71
C THR A 47 15.90 -20.99 2.47
N ASP A 48 16.33 -19.89 1.85
CA ASP A 48 15.78 -18.58 2.18
C ASP A 48 14.48 -18.44 1.38
N GLN A 49 13.39 -18.86 2.01
CA GLN A 49 12.05 -18.44 1.61
C GLN A 49 12.09 -16.91 1.56
N MET A 50 11.94 -16.33 0.36
CA MET A 50 11.43 -14.97 0.24
C MET A 50 10.08 -14.95 0.97
N ALA A 51 10.08 -14.55 2.24
CA ALA A 51 8.88 -14.38 3.02
C ALA A 51 8.04 -13.33 2.30
N ALA A 52 7.05 -13.77 1.54
CA ALA A 52 6.04 -12.89 0.97
C ALA A 52 5.52 -12.03 2.12
N ALA A 53 5.65 -10.71 1.99
CA ALA A 53 5.07 -9.79 2.95
C ALA A 53 3.59 -10.20 3.13
N PRO A 54 3.08 -10.36 4.37
CA PRO A 54 1.73 -10.84 4.56
C PRO A 54 0.78 -9.91 3.81
N SER A 55 -0.10 -10.48 3.01
CA SER A 55 -1.05 -9.72 2.19
C SER A 55 -1.95 -8.88 3.10
N ARG A 56 -1.70 -7.58 3.15
CA ARG A 56 -2.46 -6.63 3.98
C ARG A 56 -3.46 -5.84 3.16
N CYS A 57 -3.36 -5.90 1.83
CA CYS A 57 -4.25 -5.21 0.92
C CYS A 57 -5.14 -6.23 0.21
N LEU A 58 -6.44 -6.14 0.45
CA LEU A 58 -7.46 -6.92 -0.22
C LEU A 58 -8.12 -6.05 -1.28
N LEU A 59 -8.01 -6.45 -2.53
CA LEU A 59 -8.57 -5.75 -3.68
C LEU A 59 -9.77 -6.53 -4.21
N VAL A 60 -10.96 -5.94 -4.19
CA VAL A 60 -12.15 -6.53 -4.81
C VAL A 60 -12.33 -5.96 -6.20
N THR A 61 -12.39 -6.82 -7.22
CA THR A 61 -12.61 -6.43 -8.61
C THR A 61 -13.80 -7.17 -9.19
N GLY A 62 -14.41 -6.64 -10.24
CA GLY A 62 -15.57 -7.24 -10.89
C GLY A 62 -16.26 -6.28 -11.84
N PRO A 63 -17.17 -6.77 -12.69
CA PRO A 63 -17.87 -5.94 -13.66
C PRO A 63 -18.70 -4.84 -12.96
N PRO A 64 -18.90 -3.68 -13.60
CA PRO A 64 -19.77 -2.63 -13.07
C PRO A 64 -21.16 -3.18 -12.75
N GLY A 65 -21.75 -2.75 -11.62
CA GLY A 65 -23.08 -3.20 -11.20
C GLY A 65 -23.14 -4.61 -10.58
N VAL A 66 -22.01 -5.31 -10.46
CA VAL A 66 -21.98 -6.66 -9.83
C VAL A 66 -22.23 -6.62 -8.31
N GLY A 67 -22.21 -5.45 -7.68
CA GLY A 67 -22.45 -5.29 -6.24
C GLY A 67 -21.18 -5.22 -5.38
N LYS A 68 -20.06 -4.69 -5.91
CA LYS A 68 -18.81 -4.51 -5.15
C LYS A 68 -19.02 -3.62 -3.93
N THR A 69 -19.63 -2.44 -4.12
CA THR A 69 -20.03 -1.54 -3.04
C THR A 69 -20.89 -2.26 -2.01
N THR A 70 -21.91 -3.01 -2.45
CA THR A 70 -22.76 -3.79 -1.54
C THR A 70 -21.96 -4.81 -0.72
N LEU A 71 -20.99 -5.49 -1.32
CA LEU A 71 -20.10 -6.41 -0.60
C LEU A 71 -19.30 -5.65 0.45
N VAL A 72 -18.67 -4.53 0.07
CA VAL A 72 -17.85 -3.72 0.99
C VAL A 72 -18.66 -3.16 2.14
N THR A 73 -19.83 -2.56 1.87
CA THR A 73 -20.72 -2.01 2.89
C THR A 73 -21.19 -3.09 3.86
N ARG A 74 -21.58 -4.27 3.37
CA ARG A 74 -21.98 -5.39 4.24
C ARG A 74 -20.83 -5.89 5.11
N VAL A 75 -19.63 -6.03 4.55
CA VAL A 75 -18.43 -6.44 5.32
C VAL A 75 -18.12 -5.40 6.40
N PHE A 76 -18.22 -4.12 6.08
CA PHE A 76 -18.04 -3.03 7.05
C PHE A 76 -19.07 -3.10 8.19
N GLU A 77 -20.35 -3.26 7.86
CA GLU A 77 -21.43 -3.39 8.85
C GLU A 77 -21.19 -4.57 9.79
N THR A 78 -20.90 -5.75 9.24
CA THR A 78 -20.60 -6.95 10.05
C THR A 78 -19.36 -6.77 10.93
N LEU A 79 -18.32 -6.09 10.43
CA LEU A 79 -17.12 -5.78 11.23
C LEU A 79 -17.43 -4.80 12.36
N ARG A 80 -18.26 -3.78 12.11
CA ARG A 80 -18.67 -2.79 13.10
C ARG A 80 -19.53 -3.42 14.21
N GLU A 81 -20.42 -4.34 13.84
CA GLU A 81 -21.25 -5.10 14.79
C GLU A 81 -20.41 -6.07 15.63
N SER A 82 -19.51 -6.82 14.98
CA SER A 82 -18.71 -7.86 15.65
C SER A 82 -17.56 -7.28 16.48
N HIS A 83 -17.02 -6.13 16.07
CA HIS A 83 -15.85 -5.50 16.69
C HIS A 83 -16.04 -3.97 16.82
N PRO A 84 -16.91 -3.51 17.74
CA PRO A 84 -17.29 -2.10 17.85
C PRO A 84 -16.15 -1.15 18.27
N HIS A 85 -15.03 -1.69 18.73
CA HIS A 85 -13.85 -0.93 19.15
C HIS A 85 -12.83 -0.70 18.02
N LEU A 86 -13.04 -1.26 16.83
CA LEU A 86 -12.14 -1.05 15.70
C LEU A 86 -12.28 0.37 15.16
N ASN A 87 -11.15 1.04 15.00
CA ASN A 87 -11.12 2.30 14.27
C ASN A 87 -10.96 2.03 12.78
N ILE A 88 -12.09 2.02 12.08
CA ILE A 88 -12.16 1.81 10.62
C ILE A 88 -12.29 3.17 9.95
N ARG A 89 -11.38 3.47 9.03
CA ARG A 89 -11.37 4.74 8.28
C ARG A 89 -11.54 4.51 6.79
N GLY A 90 -12.02 5.52 6.09
CA GLY A 90 -12.18 5.47 4.65
C GLY A 90 -13.55 5.92 4.18
N PHE A 91 -13.91 5.49 2.98
CA PHE A 91 -15.14 5.88 2.33
C PHE A 91 -15.57 4.83 1.31
N TYR A 92 -16.84 4.89 0.94
CA TYR A 92 -17.39 4.16 -0.19
C TYR A 92 -18.13 5.11 -1.12
N THR A 93 -18.45 4.65 -2.31
CA THR A 93 -19.17 5.45 -3.32
C THR A 93 -20.55 4.89 -3.51
N ARG A 94 -21.55 5.79 -3.53
CA ARG A 94 -22.96 5.45 -3.70
C ARG A 94 -23.45 5.96 -5.03
N GLU A 95 -24.17 5.11 -5.76
CA GLU A 95 -24.84 5.51 -6.98
C GLU A 95 -26.09 6.34 -6.68
N VAL A 96 -26.21 7.52 -7.29
CA VAL A 96 -27.38 8.38 -7.19
C VAL A 96 -28.27 8.15 -8.41
N ARG A 97 -29.51 7.74 -8.15
CA ARG A 97 -30.55 7.53 -9.16
C ARG A 97 -31.72 8.45 -8.91
N GLU A 98 -32.24 9.07 -9.97
CA GLU A 98 -33.50 9.81 -9.95
C GLU A 98 -34.40 9.28 -11.07
N SER A 99 -35.68 9.05 -10.77
CA SER A 99 -36.65 8.51 -11.74
C SER A 99 -36.18 7.23 -12.47
N GLY A 100 -35.42 6.38 -11.78
CA GLY A 100 -34.86 5.14 -12.33
C GLY A 100 -33.58 5.31 -13.15
N GLU A 101 -33.15 6.53 -13.42
CA GLU A 101 -31.94 6.83 -14.19
C GLU A 101 -30.76 7.17 -13.28
N ARG A 102 -29.55 6.69 -13.61
CA ARG A 102 -28.33 7.07 -12.90
C ARG A 102 -27.92 8.51 -13.25
N VAL A 103 -28.09 9.41 -12.28
CA VAL A 103 -27.76 10.84 -12.43
C VAL A 103 -26.39 11.21 -11.87
N GLY A 104 -25.80 10.37 -11.02
CA GLY A 104 -24.48 10.66 -10.46
C GLY A 104 -23.97 9.63 -9.46
N PHE A 105 -22.95 10.06 -8.73
CA PHE A 105 -22.23 9.31 -7.71
C PHE A 105 -21.91 10.25 -6.56
N GLU A 106 -21.97 9.73 -5.34
CA GLU A 106 -21.60 10.43 -4.11
C GLU A 106 -20.54 9.65 -3.36
N VAL A 107 -19.63 10.35 -2.71
CA VAL A 107 -18.72 9.78 -1.71
C VAL A 107 -19.45 9.80 -0.37
N VAL A 108 -19.39 8.67 0.34
CA VAL A 108 -19.90 8.52 1.69
C VAL A 108 -18.77 8.01 2.58
N THR A 109 -18.37 8.82 3.55
CA THR A 109 -17.37 8.43 4.54
C THR A 109 -17.98 7.48 5.57
N LEU A 110 -17.15 6.70 6.26
CA LEU A 110 -17.63 5.72 7.25
C LEU A 110 -18.25 6.34 8.52
N ASP A 111 -18.01 7.63 8.75
CA ASP A 111 -18.65 8.44 9.79
C ASP A 111 -19.97 9.08 9.33
N GLY A 112 -20.38 8.86 8.07
CA GLY A 112 -21.69 9.26 7.55
C GLY A 112 -21.73 10.62 6.83
N ARG A 113 -20.60 11.32 6.68
CA ARG A 113 -20.55 12.53 5.83
C ARG A 113 -20.69 12.12 4.36
N THR A 114 -21.37 12.95 3.58
CA THR A 114 -21.61 12.69 2.16
C THR A 114 -21.30 13.92 1.30
N GLY A 115 -20.88 13.69 0.07
CA GLY A 115 -20.68 14.76 -0.91
C GLY A 115 -20.67 14.24 -2.35
N PRO A 116 -20.94 15.11 -3.33
CA PRO A 116 -20.98 14.72 -4.73
C PRO A 116 -19.60 14.32 -5.25
N LEU A 117 -19.51 13.17 -5.93
CA LEU A 117 -18.31 12.77 -6.67
C LEU A 117 -18.42 13.15 -8.14
N ALA A 118 -19.54 12.79 -8.76
CA ALA A 118 -19.77 13.08 -10.16
C ALA A 118 -21.26 13.17 -10.46
N SER A 119 -21.66 14.08 -11.34
CA SER A 119 -23.07 14.24 -11.71
C SER A 119 -23.22 14.64 -13.16
N SER A 120 -24.30 14.17 -13.79
CA SER A 120 -24.67 14.51 -15.17
C SER A 120 -25.50 15.79 -15.25
N LYS A 121 -25.97 16.31 -14.12
CA LYS A 121 -26.86 17.50 -14.06
C LYS A 121 -26.11 18.80 -13.75
N VAL A 122 -24.79 18.76 -13.60
CA VAL A 122 -24.01 19.93 -13.20
C VAL A 122 -23.76 20.85 -14.40
N SER A 123 -24.26 22.08 -14.29
CA SER A 123 -24.12 23.16 -15.28
C SER A 123 -23.47 24.43 -14.72
N SER A 124 -22.84 24.37 -13.54
CA SER A 124 -22.15 25.52 -12.95
C SER A 124 -20.96 25.98 -13.81
N ARG A 125 -20.60 27.27 -13.73
CA ARG A 125 -19.44 27.83 -14.45
C ARG A 125 -18.13 27.12 -14.11
N GLU A 126 -17.98 26.71 -12.84
CA GLU A 126 -16.81 25.98 -12.36
C GLU A 126 -16.73 24.56 -12.95
N SER A 127 -17.87 23.94 -13.23
CA SER A 127 -17.93 22.58 -13.81
C SER A 127 -17.46 22.49 -15.25
N VAL A 128 -17.24 23.62 -15.94
CA VAL A 128 -16.77 23.64 -17.33
C VAL A 128 -15.37 23.05 -17.46
N ARG A 129 -14.52 23.23 -16.45
CA ARG A 129 -13.14 22.71 -16.42
C ARG A 129 -13.02 21.34 -15.74
N TRP A 130 -14.12 20.79 -15.24
CA TRP A 130 -14.08 19.52 -14.52
C TRP A 130 -13.84 18.36 -15.49
N PRO A 131 -13.05 17.35 -15.10
CA PRO A 131 -12.88 16.18 -15.94
C PRO A 131 -14.18 15.38 -16.07
N THR A 132 -14.31 14.71 -17.20
CA THR A 132 -15.53 13.99 -17.57
C THR A 132 -15.29 12.50 -17.75
N VAL A 133 -16.23 11.68 -17.27
CA VAL A 133 -16.30 10.24 -17.55
C VAL A 133 -17.64 9.94 -18.20
N GLY A 134 -17.65 9.76 -19.52
CA GLY A 134 -18.89 9.69 -20.28
C GLY A 134 -19.67 11.00 -20.12
N ARG A 135 -20.90 10.92 -19.61
CA ARG A 135 -21.77 12.08 -19.36
C ARG A 135 -21.60 12.72 -17.97
N TYR A 136 -20.77 12.16 -17.10
CA TYR A 136 -20.62 12.62 -15.73
C TYR A 136 -19.43 13.56 -15.61
N LYS A 137 -19.65 14.75 -15.05
CA LYS A 137 -18.59 15.68 -14.65
C LYS A 137 -18.18 15.35 -13.22
N VAL A 138 -16.87 15.23 -12.98
CA VAL A 138 -16.31 14.82 -11.69
C VAL A 138 -15.91 16.04 -10.86
N ASP A 139 -16.45 16.14 -9.65
CA ASP A 139 -16.09 17.15 -8.68
C ASP A 139 -14.87 16.68 -7.86
N ILE A 140 -13.68 17.03 -8.34
CA ILE A 140 -12.43 16.69 -7.65
C ILE A 140 -12.36 17.34 -6.27
N ALA A 141 -12.82 18.59 -6.15
CA ALA A 141 -12.70 19.35 -4.92
C ALA A 141 -13.55 18.71 -3.80
N SER A 142 -14.77 18.29 -4.13
CA SER A 142 -15.63 17.58 -3.18
C SER A 142 -15.04 16.23 -2.78
N LEU A 143 -14.53 15.44 -3.74
CA LEU A 143 -13.82 14.19 -3.44
C LEU A 143 -12.65 14.44 -2.49
N GLU A 144 -11.79 15.41 -2.78
CA GLU A 144 -10.59 15.68 -1.98
C GLU A 144 -10.95 16.11 -0.56
N SER A 145 -11.99 16.92 -0.38
CA SER A 145 -12.45 17.40 0.92
C SER A 145 -12.96 16.28 1.84
N LEU A 146 -13.51 15.20 1.27
CA LEU A 146 -14.07 14.07 2.01
C LEU A 146 -13.12 12.89 2.11
N ALA A 147 -12.54 12.47 0.99
CA ALA A 147 -11.73 11.25 0.92
C ALA A 147 -10.33 11.42 1.50
N LEU A 148 -9.63 12.54 1.25
CA LEU A 148 -8.24 12.69 1.68
C LEU A 148 -8.07 12.69 3.22
N PRO A 149 -8.94 13.35 4.01
CA PRO A 149 -8.88 13.23 5.46
C PRO A 149 -9.02 11.79 5.95
N GLU A 150 -9.85 10.99 5.28
CA GLU A 150 -10.08 9.58 5.61
C GLU A 150 -8.91 8.66 5.25
N LEU A 151 -8.05 9.06 4.32
CA LEU A 151 -6.84 8.31 3.94
C LEU A 151 -5.59 8.69 4.74
N GLN A 152 -5.71 9.52 5.77
CA GLN A 152 -4.57 9.79 6.66
C GLN A 152 -4.23 8.56 7.51
N VAL A 153 -2.98 8.10 7.39
CA VAL A 153 -2.42 7.00 8.18
C VAL A 153 -2.19 7.49 9.60
N LYS A 154 -3.02 7.01 10.53
CA LYS A 154 -2.91 7.29 11.97
C LYS A 154 -2.63 5.99 12.72
N ASP A 155 -1.88 6.09 13.81
CA ASP A 155 -1.51 4.90 14.60
C ASP A 155 -2.72 4.18 15.15
N ASP A 156 -3.76 4.91 15.54
CA ASP A 156 -5.01 4.37 16.10
C ASP A 156 -5.90 3.68 15.05
N THR A 157 -5.60 3.77 13.75
CA THR A 157 -6.38 3.13 12.70
C THR A 157 -6.10 1.62 12.62
N ASP A 158 -7.16 0.83 12.52
CA ASP A 158 -7.11 -0.64 12.47
C ASP A 158 -7.38 -1.21 11.08
N LEU A 159 -8.18 -0.52 10.26
CA LEU A 159 -8.55 -0.94 8.91
C LEU A 159 -8.88 0.28 8.04
N PHE A 160 -8.44 0.25 6.78
CA PHE A 160 -8.92 1.17 5.74
C PHE A 160 -9.93 0.50 4.81
N ILE A 161 -10.97 1.23 4.44
CA ILE A 161 -11.94 0.82 3.40
C ILE A 161 -11.99 1.87 2.29
N ILE A 162 -11.77 1.47 1.04
CA ILE A 162 -11.71 2.38 -0.11
C ILE A 162 -12.53 1.80 -1.26
N ASP A 163 -13.76 2.27 -1.44
CA ASP A 163 -14.62 1.86 -2.56
C ASP A 163 -15.00 3.10 -3.41
N GLU A 164 -14.50 3.32 -4.62
CA GLU A 164 -13.57 2.54 -5.44
C GLU A 164 -12.29 3.35 -5.74
N VAL A 165 -11.19 2.67 -6.07
CA VAL A 165 -10.03 3.32 -6.71
C VAL A 165 -10.15 3.15 -8.22
N GLY A 166 -10.89 4.07 -8.84
CA GLY A 166 -11.27 3.98 -10.25
C GLY A 166 -10.91 5.23 -11.06
N LYS A 167 -11.46 5.30 -12.28
CA LYS A 167 -11.15 6.38 -13.22
C LYS A 167 -11.56 7.76 -12.68
N MET A 168 -12.66 7.84 -11.93
CA MET A 168 -13.18 9.11 -11.43
C MET A 168 -12.29 9.68 -10.33
N GLU A 169 -11.87 8.84 -9.39
CA GLU A 169 -11.07 9.22 -8.23
C GLU A 169 -9.63 9.54 -8.63
N LEU A 170 -9.11 8.84 -9.63
CA LEU A 170 -7.75 9.05 -10.15
C LEU A 170 -7.57 10.35 -10.95
N PHE A 171 -8.62 11.16 -11.14
CA PHE A 171 -8.43 12.54 -11.61
C PHE A 171 -7.84 13.46 -10.54
N SER A 172 -8.00 13.13 -9.26
CA SER A 172 -7.31 13.84 -8.18
C SER A 172 -5.82 13.45 -8.18
N SER A 173 -4.96 14.46 -8.31
CA SER A 173 -3.51 14.27 -8.21
C SER A 173 -3.06 13.89 -6.79
N ALA A 174 -3.81 14.26 -5.76
CA ALA A 174 -3.53 13.97 -4.36
C ALA A 174 -4.04 12.60 -3.90
N PHE A 175 -5.10 12.09 -4.53
CA PHE A 175 -5.77 10.86 -4.12
C PHE A 175 -4.90 9.61 -4.26
N PHE A 176 -4.33 9.37 -5.45
CA PHE A 176 -3.53 8.16 -5.68
C PHE A 176 -2.30 8.06 -4.76
N PRO A 177 -1.50 9.13 -4.54
CA PRO A 177 -0.44 9.11 -3.53
C PRO A 177 -0.94 8.79 -2.12
N ALA A 178 -2.13 9.27 -1.73
CA ALA A 178 -2.71 8.96 -0.42
C ALA A 178 -3.07 7.46 -0.29
N VAL A 179 -3.68 6.88 -1.32
CA VAL A 179 -3.97 5.44 -1.38
C VAL A 179 -2.68 4.61 -1.29
N MET A 180 -1.63 5.01 -2.00
CA MET A 180 -0.34 4.30 -1.95
C MET A 180 0.27 4.34 -0.55
N ARG A 181 0.25 5.49 0.14
CA ARG A 181 0.72 5.58 1.54
C ARG A 181 -0.06 4.65 2.47
N VAL A 182 -1.36 4.51 2.26
CA VAL A 182 -2.22 3.59 3.04
C VAL A 182 -1.82 2.14 2.78
N ILE A 183 -1.57 1.74 1.54
CA ILE A 183 -1.18 0.37 1.18
C ILE A 183 0.25 0.02 1.60
N GLU A 184 1.16 0.99 1.54
CA GLU A 184 2.54 0.86 2.02
C GLU A 184 2.61 0.87 3.56
N SER A 185 1.51 1.20 4.25
CA SER A 185 1.42 1.13 5.71
C SER A 185 1.28 -0.32 6.21
N ASN A 186 1.46 -0.51 7.52
CA ASN A 186 1.22 -1.80 8.18
C ASN A 186 -0.25 -2.04 8.57
N ILE A 187 -1.17 -1.25 8.04
CA ILE A 187 -2.60 -1.30 8.36
C ILE A 187 -3.32 -2.11 7.24
N PRO A 188 -4.19 -3.07 7.59
CA PRO A 188 -5.03 -3.76 6.63
C PRO A 188 -5.87 -2.77 5.78
N VAL A 189 -6.05 -3.10 4.51
CA VAL A 189 -6.81 -2.29 3.55
C VAL A 189 -7.78 -3.19 2.79
N LEU A 190 -9.06 -2.84 2.77
CA LEU A 190 -10.05 -3.35 1.82
C LEU A 190 -10.31 -2.27 0.78
N ALA A 191 -9.95 -2.51 -0.47
CA ALA A 191 -10.25 -1.57 -1.54
C ALA A 191 -10.94 -2.26 -2.70
N THR A 192 -11.71 -1.51 -3.49
CA THR A 192 -12.26 -2.02 -4.75
C THR A 192 -11.54 -1.37 -5.94
N ILE A 193 -11.41 -2.13 -7.02
CA ILE A 193 -10.80 -1.67 -8.27
C ILE A 193 -11.63 -2.09 -9.48
N PRO A 194 -11.67 -1.27 -10.54
CA PRO A 194 -12.40 -1.63 -11.75
C PRO A 194 -11.71 -2.80 -12.46
N VAL A 195 -12.49 -3.54 -13.25
CA VAL A 195 -11.91 -4.49 -14.20
C VAL A 195 -11.27 -3.74 -15.38
N PRO A 196 -10.08 -4.16 -15.85
CA PRO A 196 -9.48 -3.63 -17.06
C PRO A 196 -10.45 -3.79 -18.24
N ARG A 197 -10.64 -2.72 -19.02
CA ARG A 197 -11.47 -2.76 -20.22
C ARG A 197 -10.59 -2.84 -21.45
N LEU A 198 -10.80 -3.87 -22.27
CA LEU A 198 -10.21 -3.99 -23.63
C LEU A 198 -8.66 -3.83 -23.64
N GLY A 199 -7.98 -4.40 -22.64
CA GLY A 199 -6.51 -4.36 -22.55
C GLY A 199 -5.90 -3.02 -22.17
N ARG A 200 -6.70 -1.96 -21.93
CA ARG A 200 -6.22 -0.69 -21.39
C ARG A 200 -6.49 -0.65 -19.89
N ASP A 201 -5.47 -0.96 -19.11
CA ASP A 201 -5.51 -0.76 -17.66
C ASP A 201 -5.21 0.70 -17.32
N ILE A 202 -5.84 1.21 -16.27
CA ILE A 202 -5.53 2.57 -15.79
C ILE A 202 -4.22 2.45 -15.01
N PRO A 203 -3.17 3.24 -15.31
CA PRO A 203 -1.85 3.04 -14.70
C PRO A 203 -1.86 2.96 -13.17
N GLY A 204 -2.68 3.79 -12.50
CA GLY A 204 -2.87 3.73 -11.06
C GLY A 204 -3.49 2.40 -10.58
N VAL A 205 -4.51 1.92 -11.27
CA VAL A 205 -5.18 0.64 -10.95
C VAL A 205 -4.24 -0.55 -11.20
N ALA A 206 -3.50 -0.53 -12.30
CA ALA A 206 -2.50 -1.56 -12.61
C ALA A 206 -1.42 -1.65 -11.51
N ARG A 207 -0.96 -0.49 -11.00
CA ARG A 207 0.01 -0.44 -9.91
C ARG A 207 -0.53 -1.03 -8.61
N LEU A 208 -1.81 -0.81 -8.28
CA LEU A 208 -2.46 -1.42 -7.13
C LEU A 208 -2.58 -2.93 -7.29
N ARG A 209 -3.05 -3.37 -8.46
CA ARG A 209 -3.25 -4.77 -8.81
C ARG A 209 -1.94 -5.57 -8.72
N ASN A 210 -0.83 -4.99 -9.17
CA ASN A 210 0.47 -5.64 -9.20
C ASN A 210 1.28 -5.47 -7.90
N HIS A 211 0.70 -4.87 -6.86
CA HIS A 211 1.40 -4.67 -5.60
C HIS A 211 1.67 -6.03 -4.90
N PRO A 212 2.89 -6.31 -4.42
CA PRO A 212 3.26 -7.63 -3.89
C PRO A 212 2.47 -8.03 -2.64
N GLY A 213 1.95 -7.06 -1.89
CA GLY A 213 1.09 -7.29 -0.71
C GLY A 213 -0.42 -7.30 -1.01
N ALA A 214 -0.83 -7.26 -2.29
CA ALA A 214 -2.23 -7.25 -2.69
C ALA A 214 -2.77 -8.66 -3.00
N VAL A 215 -3.97 -8.96 -2.52
CA VAL A 215 -4.74 -10.16 -2.86
C VAL A 215 -6.01 -9.73 -3.56
N ILE A 216 -6.27 -10.33 -4.73
CA ILE A 216 -7.38 -9.92 -5.58
C ILE A 216 -8.53 -10.91 -5.47
N TYR A 217 -9.70 -10.38 -5.12
CA TYR A 217 -10.96 -11.07 -5.04
C TYR A 217 -11.83 -10.68 -6.24
N THR A 218 -12.08 -11.61 -7.15
CA THR A 218 -12.92 -11.35 -8.35
C THR A 218 -14.38 -11.71 -8.09
N LEU A 219 -15.23 -10.69 -8.05
CA LEU A 219 -16.65 -10.80 -7.83
C LEU A 219 -17.40 -11.03 -9.14
N ASN A 220 -18.29 -12.01 -9.15
CA ASN A 220 -19.26 -12.28 -10.19
C ASN A 220 -20.65 -12.47 -9.57
N THR A 221 -21.68 -12.73 -10.37
CA THR A 221 -23.06 -12.90 -9.87
C THR A 221 -23.27 -14.15 -9.03
N GLY A 222 -22.50 -15.22 -9.28
CA GLY A 222 -22.66 -16.52 -8.62
C GLY A 222 -21.82 -16.72 -7.35
N ASN A 223 -20.82 -15.88 -7.09
CA ASN A 223 -19.92 -16.04 -5.94
C ASN A 223 -20.08 -14.97 -4.86
N ARG A 224 -21.08 -14.09 -4.95
CA ARG A 224 -21.21 -12.91 -4.07
C ARG A 224 -21.12 -13.23 -2.58
N ASP A 225 -21.88 -14.21 -2.13
CA ASP A 225 -21.95 -14.57 -0.71
C ASP A 225 -20.66 -15.24 -0.24
N ALA A 226 -20.15 -16.21 -1.00
CA ALA A 226 -18.88 -16.87 -0.70
C ALA A 226 -17.71 -15.87 -0.65
N MET A 227 -17.70 -14.88 -1.55
CA MET A 227 -16.68 -13.83 -1.60
C MET A 227 -16.80 -12.88 -0.41
N ARG A 228 -18.02 -12.55 0.02
CA ARG A 228 -18.25 -11.75 1.22
C ARG A 228 -17.68 -12.44 2.46
N GLU A 229 -18.00 -13.72 2.66
CA GLU A 229 -17.45 -14.50 3.79
C GLU A 229 -15.92 -14.63 3.71
N GLY A 230 -15.39 -14.88 2.51
CA GLY A 230 -13.95 -14.98 2.28
C GLY A 230 -13.19 -13.69 2.62
N VAL A 231 -13.72 -12.54 2.19
CA VAL A 231 -13.15 -11.22 2.51
C VAL A 231 -13.24 -10.95 4.01
N TYR A 232 -14.39 -11.20 4.63
CA TYR A 232 -14.58 -11.00 6.07
C TYR A 232 -13.61 -11.85 6.92
N ASN A 233 -13.48 -13.13 6.60
CA ASN A 233 -12.59 -14.06 7.32
C ASN A 233 -11.12 -13.66 7.18
N HIS A 234 -10.71 -13.24 5.98
CA HIS A 234 -9.34 -12.78 5.75
C HIS A 234 -9.06 -11.48 6.52
N LEU A 235 -9.95 -10.50 6.48
CA LEU A 235 -9.81 -9.27 7.27
C LEU A 235 -9.78 -9.56 8.77
N SER A 236 -10.66 -10.41 9.26
CA SER A 236 -10.70 -10.82 10.67
C SER A 236 -9.38 -11.47 11.10
N SER A 237 -8.81 -12.34 10.28
CA SER A 237 -7.49 -12.94 10.53
C SER A 237 -6.37 -11.90 10.61
N LEU A 238 -6.37 -10.91 9.71
CA LEU A 238 -5.39 -9.82 9.72
C LEU A 238 -5.52 -8.94 10.96
N LEU A 239 -6.75 -8.62 11.36
CA LEU A 239 -7.05 -7.81 12.55
C LEU A 239 -6.62 -8.55 13.83
N GLN A 240 -6.88 -9.85 13.95
CA GLN A 240 -6.43 -10.66 15.08
C GLN A 240 -4.89 -10.70 15.20
N LYS A 241 -4.19 -10.93 14.08
CA LYS A 241 -2.72 -10.90 14.04
C LYS A 241 -2.16 -9.54 14.47
N ARG A 242 -2.77 -8.46 13.98
CA ARG A 242 -2.37 -7.08 14.34
C ARG A 242 -2.60 -6.78 15.81
N ASN A 243 -3.75 -7.19 16.36
CA ASN A 243 -4.06 -7.02 17.78
C ASN A 243 -3.06 -7.78 18.67
N ALA A 244 -2.69 -9.01 18.30
CA ALA A 244 -1.64 -9.76 19.01
C ALA A 244 -0.30 -9.02 19.01
N VAL A 245 0.11 -8.45 17.86
CA VAL A 245 1.34 -7.65 17.74
C VAL A 245 1.25 -6.36 18.56
N ARG A 246 0.12 -5.64 18.55
CA ARG A 246 -0.09 -4.44 19.36
C ARG A 246 -0.03 -4.75 20.86
N ILE A 247 -0.63 -5.85 21.30
CA ILE A 247 -0.58 -6.32 22.70
C ILE A 247 0.85 -6.66 23.10
N MET A 248 1.59 -7.41 22.28
CA MET A 248 2.99 -7.73 22.55
C MET A 248 3.88 -6.48 22.58
N SER A 249 3.68 -5.54 21.65
CA SER A 249 4.40 -4.27 21.62
C SER A 249 4.10 -3.39 22.85
N ARG A 250 2.83 -3.30 23.25
CA ARG A 250 2.41 -2.59 24.47
C ARG A 250 2.99 -3.24 25.73
N ARG A 251 3.00 -4.58 25.84
CA ARG A 251 3.65 -5.30 26.94
C ARG A 251 5.15 -5.04 27.00
N ARG A 252 5.85 -5.08 25.86
CA ARG A 252 7.28 -4.74 25.79
C ARG A 252 7.54 -3.29 26.20
N SER A 253 6.71 -2.35 25.76
CA SER A 253 6.84 -0.93 26.10
C SER A 253 6.55 -0.67 27.59
N ASN A 254 5.50 -1.27 28.14
CA ASN A 254 5.20 -1.20 29.58
C ASN A 254 6.29 -1.87 30.42
N MET A 255 6.85 -3.00 29.97
CA MET A 255 7.97 -3.64 30.64
C MET A 255 9.22 -2.76 30.62
N LYS A 256 9.54 -2.12 29.48
CA LYS A 256 10.62 -1.12 29.40
C LYS A 256 10.40 0.06 30.35
N LYS A 257 9.17 0.59 30.41
CA LYS A 257 8.81 1.65 31.37
C LYS A 257 8.95 1.19 32.82
N HIS A 258 8.51 -0.02 33.13
CA HIS A 258 8.58 -0.58 34.49
C HIS A 258 10.02 -0.88 34.93
N VAL A 259 10.85 -1.40 34.02
CA VAL A 259 12.29 -1.60 34.23
C VAL A 259 13.00 -0.25 34.40
N SER A 260 12.71 0.73 33.54
CA SER A 260 13.24 2.09 33.67
C SER A 260 12.84 2.74 35.00
N PHE A 261 11.60 2.55 35.44
CA PHE A 261 11.12 3.05 36.72
C PHE A 261 11.83 2.39 37.91
N LYS A 262 12.02 1.06 37.87
CA LYS A 262 12.79 0.34 38.89
C LYS A 262 14.26 0.75 38.93
N LEU A 263 14.91 0.89 37.77
CA LEU A 263 16.30 1.37 37.71
C LEU A 263 16.42 2.79 38.27
N ASN A 264 15.52 3.70 37.89
CA ASN A 264 15.54 5.06 38.43
C ASN A 264 15.33 5.07 39.94
N LYS A 265 14.40 4.26 40.47
CA LYS A 265 14.18 4.15 41.92
C LYS A 265 15.43 3.62 42.66
N LEU A 266 16.10 2.61 42.09
CA LEU A 266 17.34 2.08 42.64
C LEU A 266 18.47 3.13 42.61
N CYS A 267 18.60 3.86 41.50
CA CYS A 267 19.56 4.97 41.35
C CYS A 267 19.37 6.03 42.45
N PHE A 268 18.11 6.43 42.69
CA PHE A 268 17.76 7.38 43.75
C PHE A 268 18.06 6.84 45.15
N SER A 269 17.76 5.57 45.42
CA SER A 269 18.08 4.95 46.72
C SER A 269 19.58 4.87 46.98
N VAL A 270 20.38 4.51 45.97
CA VAL A 270 21.84 4.50 46.07
C VAL A 270 22.39 5.90 46.28
N LEU A 271 21.87 6.91 45.55
CA LEU A 271 22.27 8.30 45.72
C LEU A 271 21.94 8.83 47.12
N PHE A 272 20.76 8.49 47.66
CA PHE A 272 20.34 8.85 49.01
C PHE A 272 21.24 8.23 50.09
N ILE A 273 21.60 6.95 49.95
CA ILE A 273 22.53 6.27 50.87
C ILE A 273 23.91 6.92 50.80
N LEU A 274 24.43 7.20 49.60
CA LEU A 274 25.73 7.86 49.43
C LEU A 274 25.75 9.30 49.95
N GLN A 275 24.61 10.00 49.97
CA GLN A 275 24.48 11.34 50.54
C GLN A 275 24.32 11.34 52.06
N HIS A 276 23.83 10.24 52.65
CA HIS A 276 23.57 10.14 54.09
C HIS A 276 24.52 9.22 54.86
N GLN A 277 25.47 8.55 54.21
CA GLN A 277 26.62 7.98 54.91
C GLN A 277 27.56 9.11 55.35
N ALA A 278 27.37 9.56 56.59
CA ALA A 278 28.35 10.39 57.28
C ALA A 278 29.60 9.55 57.62
N PRO A 279 30.82 10.02 57.35
CA PRO A 279 32.03 9.31 57.75
C PRO A 279 32.20 9.41 59.26
N THR A 280 32.05 8.29 59.97
CA THR A 280 32.48 8.15 61.35
C THR A 280 34.01 7.97 61.36
N SER A 281 34.70 9.05 61.73
CA SER A 281 36.08 9.13 62.24
C SER A 281 37.26 8.63 61.37
N GLY A 282 38.30 9.48 61.29
CA GLY A 282 39.69 9.03 61.12
C GLY A 282 40.28 9.17 59.72
N SER A 283 40.90 10.32 59.46
CA SER A 283 42.13 10.51 58.65
C SER A 283 42.44 9.51 57.51
N ASP A 284 41.62 9.47 56.46
CA ASP A 284 42.05 9.08 55.10
C ASP A 284 41.14 9.72 54.00
N LEU A 285 40.59 10.89 54.32
CA LEU A 285 39.33 11.40 53.75
C LEU A 285 39.46 12.29 52.50
N HIS A 286 40.67 12.57 52.00
CA HIS A 286 40.85 13.51 50.89
C HIS A 286 40.89 12.84 49.50
N LEU A 287 41.33 11.58 49.43
CA LEU A 287 41.38 10.81 48.16
C LEU A 287 40.03 10.15 47.81
N GLN A 288 39.26 9.70 48.81
CA GLN A 288 37.93 9.12 48.62
C GLN A 288 36.85 10.14 48.23
N LYS A 289 36.91 11.39 48.70
CA LYS A 289 35.91 12.43 48.35
C LYS A 289 35.89 12.76 46.85
N GLY A 290 37.04 12.69 46.18
CA GLY A 290 37.15 12.92 44.74
C GLY A 290 36.53 11.81 43.91
N GLU A 291 36.78 10.55 44.29
CA GLU A 291 36.18 9.35 43.69
C GLU A 291 34.66 9.32 43.88
N ILE A 292 34.17 9.59 45.10
CA ILE A 292 32.73 9.64 45.41
C ILE A 292 32.03 10.73 44.61
N ARG A 293 32.64 11.92 44.46
CA ARG A 293 32.09 12.99 43.60
C ARG A 293 32.05 12.59 42.13
N LYS A 294 33.07 11.91 41.62
CA LYS A 294 33.06 11.38 40.23
C LYS A 294 31.94 10.36 40.02
N ILE A 295 31.73 9.46 40.99
CA ILE A 295 30.64 8.48 40.94
C ILE A 295 29.27 9.16 41.01
N GLN A 296 29.10 10.17 41.86
CA GLN A 296 27.85 10.95 41.94
C GLN A 296 27.55 11.70 40.62
N ILE A 297 28.57 12.32 40.00
CA ILE A 297 28.42 13.00 38.71
C ILE A 297 28.10 11.98 37.60
N ALA A 298 28.78 10.84 37.58
CA ALA A 298 28.52 9.78 36.61
C ALA A 298 27.10 9.21 36.76
N LEU A 299 26.63 8.96 37.99
CA LEU A 299 25.24 8.52 38.23
C LEU A 299 24.22 9.59 37.84
N ALA A 300 24.46 10.87 38.15
CA ALA A 300 23.57 11.98 37.80
C ALA A 300 23.47 12.21 36.28
N LEU A 301 24.58 12.10 35.56
CA LEU A 301 24.62 12.14 34.10
C LEU A 301 23.90 10.94 33.48
N THR A 302 24.10 9.75 34.03
CA THR A 302 23.44 8.52 33.55
C THR A 302 21.93 8.57 33.79
N ALA A 303 21.49 9.08 34.95
CA ALA A 303 20.08 9.29 35.28
C ALA A 303 19.43 10.37 34.40
N SER A 304 20.12 11.49 34.13
CA SER A 304 19.63 12.54 33.22
C SER A 304 19.52 12.04 31.77
N HIS A 305 20.50 11.27 31.31
CA HIS A 305 20.50 10.71 29.95
C HIS A 305 19.42 9.63 29.78
N ALA A 306 19.14 8.84 30.83
CA ALA A 306 18.02 7.90 30.85
C ALA A 306 16.66 8.61 30.84
N PHE A 307 16.52 9.72 31.58
CA PHE A 307 15.30 10.52 31.64
C PHE A 307 14.99 11.19 30.29
N PHE A 308 15.99 11.80 29.63
CA PHE A 308 15.83 12.43 28.31
C PHE A 308 15.47 11.43 27.21
N ARG A 309 16.05 10.22 27.22
CA ARG A 309 15.68 9.16 26.26
C ARG A 309 14.26 8.63 26.45
N THR A 310 13.69 8.71 27.64
CA THR A 310 12.30 8.29 27.91
C THR A 310 11.27 9.37 27.59
N ALA A 311 11.66 10.65 27.55
CA ALA A 311 10.76 11.77 27.28
C ALA A 311 10.71 12.20 25.80
N GLY A 312 11.75 11.91 25.00
CA GLY A 312 11.87 12.37 23.61
C GLY A 312 11.38 11.40 22.51
N GLY A 313 10.52 10.43 22.83
CA GLY A 313 9.99 9.48 21.85
C GLY A 313 8.55 9.78 21.45
N SER A 314 8.36 10.78 20.59
CA SER A 314 7.13 11.05 19.83
C SER A 314 7.46 11.05 18.34
#